data_AF-A0A845U355-F1
#
_entry.id   AF-A0A845U355-F1
#
_cell.length_a   1.000
_cell.length_b   1.000
_cell.length_c   1.000
_cell.angle_alpha   90.00
_cell.angle_beta   90.00
_cell.angle_gamma   90.00
#
_symmetry.space_group_name_H-M   'P 1'
#
loop_
_entity.id
_entity.type
_entity.pdbx_description
1 polymer ?
#
loop_
_entity_poly.entity_id
_entity_poly.type
_entity_poly.pdbx_seq_one_letter_code
_entity_poly.pdbx_strand_id
1 'polypeptide(L)'
;MYPRLGMALALTLGLGACAQIVQVSPRQSAADTISVQAGRERILALSPAVSARQLAPARQALSAARAAVARGDYTLASRQTLLAKTLLDNIQTRLNSASTDSQRAALQSQIVDLQSRNASLRQQIAATKAQIAQEAP
;
A
#
# COMPACT_ATOMS: atom_id res chain seq x y z
N MET A 1 40.58 8.80 62.40
CA MET A 1 40.11 9.97 63.18
C MET A 1 39.27 10.84 62.25
N TYR A 2 37.97 10.98 62.52
CA TYR A 2 37.07 12.01 61.93
C TYR A 2 37.15 13.27 62.81
N PRO A 3 36.87 14.50 62.29
CA PRO A 3 35.50 15.03 62.18
C PRO A 3 35.23 15.81 60.85
N ARG A 4 34.04 15.77 60.23
CA ARG A 4 32.76 16.45 60.53
C ARG A 4 32.83 17.99 60.47
N LEU A 5 32.20 18.61 59.44
CA LEU A 5 30.93 19.38 59.50
C LEU A 5 30.82 20.49 58.44
N GLY A 6 29.68 20.51 57.75
CA GLY A 6 28.93 21.73 57.44
C GLY A 6 29.13 22.35 56.06
N MET A 7 28.18 22.14 55.14
CA MET A 7 27.19 23.18 54.81
C MET A 7 26.17 22.65 53.80
N ALA A 8 24.91 23.01 54.05
CA ALA A 8 23.76 22.65 53.26
C ALA A 8 23.85 23.19 51.82
N LEU A 9 23.64 22.31 50.83
CA LEU A 9 23.36 22.71 49.46
C LEU A 9 21.91 22.39 49.15
N ALA A 10 21.19 23.50 48.97
CA ALA A 10 19.77 23.59 48.78
C ALA A 10 19.35 23.21 47.35
N LEU A 11 18.07 22.84 47.23
CA LEU A 11 17.24 23.00 46.02
C LEU A 11 17.56 22.07 44.84
N THR A 12 17.23 20.79 44.98
CA THR A 12 16.84 19.95 43.83
C THR A 12 15.44 20.33 43.36
N LEU A 13 15.33 21.42 42.60
CA LEU A 13 14.14 21.73 41.82
C LEU A 13 14.43 21.48 40.34
N GLY A 14 13.64 20.56 39.76
CA GLY A 14 13.11 20.77 38.42
C GLY A 14 13.94 20.27 37.24
N LEU A 15 14.12 18.96 37.11
CA LEU A 15 14.27 18.32 35.80
C LEU A 15 13.36 17.09 35.69
N GLY A 16 12.07 17.28 36.02
CA GLY A 16 11.02 16.40 35.52
C GLY A 16 10.72 16.76 34.07
N ALA A 17 11.64 16.44 33.16
CA ALA A 17 11.34 16.51 31.74
C ALA A 17 10.22 15.49 31.46
N CYS A 18 9.06 16.00 31.05
CA CYS A 18 7.93 15.20 30.66
C CYS A 18 8.33 14.28 29.49
N ALA A 19 8.59 13.01 29.76
CA ALA A 19 8.45 11.97 28.76
C ALA A 19 6.95 11.76 28.51
N GLN A 20 6.33 12.70 27.79
CA GLN A 20 4.99 12.52 27.27
C GLN A 20 5.10 11.53 26.13
N ILE A 21 5.05 10.24 26.46
CA ILE A 21 4.74 9.21 25.48
C ILE A 21 3.34 9.56 24.99
N VAL A 22 3.28 10.25 23.85
CA VAL A 22 2.03 10.47 23.11
C VAL A 22 1.57 9.08 22.70
N GLN A 23 0.72 8.47 23.52
CA GLN A 23 -0.07 7.30 23.14
C GLN A 23 -1.03 7.76 22.05
N VAL A 24 -0.53 7.73 20.81
CA VAL A 24 -1.37 7.84 19.62
C VAL A 24 -2.39 6.72 19.72
N SER A 25 -3.64 7.10 19.98
CA SER A 25 -4.72 6.14 20.12
C SER A 25 -4.88 5.40 18.79
N PRO A 26 -5.21 4.09 18.78
CA PRO A 26 -5.36 3.33 17.53
C PRO A 26 -6.31 3.99 16.51
N ARG A 27 -7.30 4.74 16.99
CA ARG A 27 -8.23 5.53 16.16
C ARG A 27 -7.57 6.71 15.44
N GLN A 28 -6.58 7.38 16.05
CA GLN A 28 -5.84 8.49 15.43
C GLN A 28 -4.89 7.97 14.34
N SER A 29 -4.18 6.86 14.60
CA SER A 29 -3.39 6.19 13.55
C SER A 29 -4.24 5.74 12.37
N ALA A 30 -5.44 5.18 12.62
CA ALA A 30 -6.35 4.80 11.53
C ALA A 30 -6.83 6.02 10.73
N ALA A 31 -7.23 7.10 11.41
CA ALA A 31 -7.66 8.35 10.76
C ALA A 31 -6.54 8.99 9.93
N ASP A 32 -5.30 8.97 10.44
CA ASP A 32 -4.14 9.48 9.71
C ASP A 32 -3.76 8.60 8.52
N THR A 33 -3.91 7.27 8.61
CA THR A 33 -3.70 6.41 7.43
C THR A 33 -4.73 6.66 6.33
N ILE A 34 -5.98 6.93 6.69
CA ILE A 34 -7.05 7.25 5.74
C ILE A 34 -6.84 8.65 5.14
N SER A 35 -6.43 9.63 5.94
CA SER A 35 -6.15 10.99 5.45
C SER A 35 -4.91 11.03 4.55
N VAL A 36 -3.88 10.23 4.85
CA VAL A 36 -2.70 10.05 4.00
C VAL A 36 -3.08 9.32 2.70
N GLN A 37 -3.96 8.32 2.73
CA GLN A 37 -4.46 7.68 1.50
C GLN A 37 -5.28 8.65 0.64
N ALA A 38 -6.22 9.38 1.23
CA ALA A 38 -7.02 10.39 0.52
C ALA A 38 -6.13 11.53 -0.03
N GLY A 39 -5.12 11.95 0.74
CA GLY A 39 -4.11 12.92 0.30
C GLY A 39 -3.29 12.41 -0.88
N ARG A 40 -2.88 11.13 -0.86
CA ARG A 40 -2.16 10.49 -1.98
C ARG A 40 -3.04 10.34 -3.22
N GLU A 41 -4.31 9.97 -3.06
CA GLU A 41 -5.28 9.92 -4.15
C GLU A 41 -5.48 11.29 -4.80
N ARG A 42 -5.57 12.35 -3.98
CA ARG A 42 -5.71 13.73 -4.44
C ARG A 42 -4.44 14.24 -5.15
N ILE A 43 -3.25 13.93 -4.63
CA ILE A 43 -1.97 14.27 -5.28
C ILE A 43 -1.80 13.52 -6.61
N LEU A 44 -2.22 12.26 -6.68
CA LEU A 44 -2.21 11.48 -7.93
C LEU A 44 -3.22 12.02 -8.94
N ALA A 45 -4.39 12.48 -8.50
CA ALA A 45 -5.39 13.13 -9.35
C ALA A 45 -4.90 14.46 -9.95
N LEU A 46 -4.00 15.18 -9.26
CA LEU A 46 -3.42 16.44 -9.73
C LEU A 46 -2.32 16.29 -10.80
N SER A 47 -1.89 15.07 -11.12
CA SER A 47 -0.98 14.78 -12.24
C SER A 47 -1.73 14.11 -13.40
N PRO A 48 -2.27 14.89 -14.36
CA PRO A 48 -3.07 14.37 -15.47
C PRO A 48 -2.27 13.55 -16.49
N ALA A 49 -0.94 13.62 -16.47
CA ALA A 49 -0.07 12.86 -17.37
C ALA A 49 0.05 11.40 -16.92
N VAL A 50 -0.99 10.60 -17.18
CA VAL A 50 -0.85 9.14 -17.17
C VAL A 50 0.06 8.76 -18.32
N SER A 51 1.30 8.35 -18.02
CA SER A 51 2.25 7.84 -19.01
C SER A 51 2.40 6.33 -18.88
N ALA A 52 2.93 5.67 -19.91
CA ALA A 52 3.16 4.22 -19.89
C ALA A 52 4.02 3.74 -18.70
N ARG A 53 4.88 4.62 -18.14
CA ARG A 53 5.68 4.32 -16.94
C ARG A 53 4.82 4.10 -15.70
N GLN A 54 3.64 4.73 -15.62
CA GLN A 54 2.71 4.56 -14.51
C GLN A 54 2.11 3.15 -14.46
N LEU A 55 2.16 2.38 -15.57
CA LEU A 55 1.75 0.97 -15.59
C LEU A 55 2.81 0.03 -15.02
N ALA A 56 4.06 0.47 -14.83
CA ALA A 56 5.15 -0.38 -14.38
C ALA A 56 4.88 -1.06 -13.02
N PRO A 57 4.36 -0.37 -11.99
CA PRO A 57 4.02 -1.01 -10.71
C PRO A 57 2.94 -2.09 -10.86
N ALA A 58 1.93 -1.87 -11.69
CA ALA A 58 0.87 -2.86 -11.95
C ALA A 58 1.44 -4.10 -12.68
N ARG A 59 2.35 -3.89 -13.64
CA ARG A 59 3.05 -4.98 -14.34
C ARG A 59 3.94 -5.78 -13.39
N GLN A 60 4.67 -5.10 -12.50
CA GLN A 60 5.50 -5.74 -11.48
C GLN A 60 4.65 -6.59 -10.53
N ALA A 61 3.52 -6.06 -10.04
CA ALA A 61 2.59 -6.80 -9.19
C ALA A 61 2.01 -8.04 -9.90
N LEU A 62 1.65 -7.92 -11.19
CA LEU A 62 1.22 -9.09 -12.00
C LEU A 62 2.33 -10.13 -12.18
N SER A 63 3.58 -9.69 -12.40
CA SER A 63 4.73 -10.59 -12.48
C SER A 63 4.98 -11.31 -11.16
N ALA A 64 4.90 -10.60 -10.03
CA ALA A 64 5.03 -11.16 -8.70
C ALA A 64 3.91 -12.15 -8.39
N ALA A 65 2.67 -11.86 -8.81
CA ALA A 65 1.54 -12.76 -8.68
C ALA A 65 1.78 -14.06 -9.47
N ARG A 66 2.25 -13.98 -10.73
CA ARG A 66 2.59 -15.16 -11.54
C ARG A 66 3.70 -15.99 -10.90
N ALA A 67 4.75 -15.34 -10.39
CA ALA A 67 5.83 -16.02 -9.68
C ALA A 67 5.36 -16.67 -8.36
N ALA A 68 4.37 -16.08 -7.69
CA ALA A 68 3.76 -16.67 -6.49
C ALA A 68 2.91 -17.91 -6.85
N VAL A 69 2.11 -17.86 -7.92
CA VAL A 69 1.39 -19.03 -8.45
C VAL A 69 2.35 -20.15 -8.80
N ALA A 70 3.42 -19.86 -9.53
CA ALA A 70 4.42 -20.87 -9.92
C ALA A 70 5.11 -21.55 -8.72
N ARG A 71 5.15 -20.87 -7.56
CA ARG A 71 5.71 -21.40 -6.31
C ARG A 71 4.66 -22.05 -5.39
N GLY A 72 3.39 -22.09 -5.80
CA GLY A 72 2.28 -22.58 -4.98
C GLY A 72 1.87 -21.64 -3.83
N ASP A 73 2.41 -20.42 -3.76
CA ASP A 73 2.03 -19.43 -2.74
C ASP A 73 0.78 -18.66 -3.18
N TYR A 74 -0.37 -19.31 -3.05
CA TYR A 74 -1.66 -18.76 -3.47
C TYR A 74 -2.13 -17.58 -2.59
N THR A 75 -1.60 -17.43 -1.38
CA THR A 75 -1.90 -16.29 -0.51
C THR A 75 -1.19 -15.04 -1.02
N LEU A 76 0.11 -15.13 -1.29
CA LEU A 76 0.87 -14.04 -1.90
C LEU A 76 0.33 -13.72 -3.31
N ALA A 77 0.02 -14.73 -4.12
CA ALA A 77 -0.56 -14.52 -5.44
C ALA A 77 -1.87 -13.72 -5.38
N SER A 78 -2.74 -14.01 -4.39
CA SER A 78 -3.99 -13.27 -4.18
C SER A 78 -3.73 -11.80 -3.79
N ARG A 79 -2.76 -11.56 -2.91
CA ARG A 79 -2.40 -10.18 -2.50
C ARG A 79 -1.83 -9.38 -3.69
N GLN A 80 -0.97 -9.99 -4.48
CA GLN A 80 -0.34 -9.33 -5.63
C GLN A 80 -1.33 -9.07 -6.77
N THR A 81 -2.27 -9.98 -7.02
CA THR A 81 -3.37 -9.72 -7.97
C THR A 81 -4.28 -8.59 -7.48
N LEU A 82 -4.61 -8.52 -6.19
CA LEU A 82 -5.39 -7.41 -5.65
C LEU A 82 -4.65 -6.08 -5.77
N LEU A 83 -3.36 -6.03 -5.44
CA LEU A 83 -2.52 -4.84 -5.61
C LEU A 83 -2.51 -4.36 -7.07
N ALA A 84 -2.26 -5.28 -8.02
CA ALA A 84 -2.29 -4.96 -9.43
C ALA A 84 -3.65 -4.38 -9.87
N LYS A 85 -4.78 -4.94 -9.39
CA LYS A 85 -6.11 -4.40 -9.67
C LYS A 85 -6.26 -2.98 -9.16
N THR A 86 -5.94 -2.72 -7.89
CA THR A 86 -6.06 -1.38 -7.28
C THR A 86 -5.23 -0.34 -8.04
N LEU A 87 -4.01 -0.71 -8.45
CA LEU A 87 -3.15 0.16 -9.25
C LEU A 87 -3.77 0.46 -10.62
N LEU A 88 -4.27 -0.56 -11.33
CA LEU A 88 -4.91 -0.38 -12.64
C LEU A 88 -6.19 0.47 -12.54
N ASP A 89 -7.03 0.25 -11.52
CA ASP A 89 -8.24 1.03 -11.30
C ASP A 89 -7.92 2.50 -11.02
N ASN A 90 -6.91 2.78 -10.19
CA ASN A 90 -6.47 4.16 -9.93
C ASN A 90 -5.95 4.84 -11.22
N ILE A 91 -5.15 4.14 -12.01
CA ILE A 91 -4.63 4.65 -13.29
C ILE A 91 -5.79 4.91 -14.27
N GLN A 92 -6.77 4.01 -14.34
CA GLN A 92 -7.96 4.16 -15.18
C GLN A 92 -8.78 5.39 -14.79
N THR A 93 -9.00 5.61 -13.49
CA THR A 93 -9.70 6.80 -12.98
C THR A 93 -8.99 8.09 -13.41
N ARG A 94 -7.66 8.14 -13.24
CA ARG A 94 -6.85 9.30 -13.64
C ARG A 94 -6.86 9.52 -15.16
N LEU A 95 -6.81 8.44 -15.94
CA LEU A 95 -6.86 8.50 -17.40
C LEU A 95 -8.22 9.01 -17.90
N ASN A 96 -9.31 8.62 -17.22
CA ASN A 96 -10.66 9.10 -17.52
C ASN A 96 -10.85 10.59 -17.22
N SER A 97 -10.17 11.12 -16.19
CA SER A 97 -10.19 12.54 -15.83
C SER A 97 -9.27 13.43 -16.68
N ALA A 98 -8.36 12.85 -17.48
CA ALA A 98 -7.46 13.63 -18.33
C ALA A 98 -8.13 14.06 -19.65
N SER A 99 -7.85 15.30 -20.09
CA SER A 99 -8.28 15.83 -21.38
C SER A 99 -7.75 14.97 -22.53
N THR A 100 -8.60 14.74 -23.53
CA THR A 100 -8.42 13.75 -24.60
C THR A 100 -7.15 13.99 -25.40
N ASP A 101 -6.23 13.03 -25.37
CA ASP A 101 -5.00 13.05 -26.16
C ASP A 101 -4.84 11.70 -26.87
N SER A 102 -4.21 11.67 -28.04
CA SER A 102 -4.05 10.44 -28.86
C SER A 102 -3.37 9.29 -28.11
N GLN A 103 -2.53 9.60 -27.12
CA GLN A 103 -1.88 8.64 -26.23
C GLN A 103 -2.84 7.92 -25.29
N ARG A 104 -4.04 8.48 -25.05
CA ARG A 104 -5.06 7.90 -24.17
C ARG A 104 -5.59 6.57 -24.70
N ALA A 105 -5.84 6.44 -26.00
CA ALA A 105 -6.38 5.21 -26.58
C ALA A 105 -5.39 4.03 -26.45
N ALA A 106 -4.11 4.28 -26.69
CA ALA A 106 -3.06 3.27 -26.53
C ALA A 106 -2.87 2.85 -25.06
N LEU A 107 -2.96 3.80 -24.12
CA LEU A 107 -2.90 3.51 -22.68
C LEU A 107 -4.14 2.77 -22.20
N GLN A 108 -5.32 3.15 -22.68
CA GLN A 108 -6.59 2.49 -22.40
C GLN A 108 -6.53 1.01 -22.81
N SER A 109 -6.05 0.73 -24.02
CA SER A 109 -5.87 -0.65 -24.51
C SER A 109 -4.92 -1.45 -23.60
N GLN A 110 -3.80 -0.85 -23.18
CA GLN A 110 -2.86 -1.51 -22.27
C GLN A 110 -3.47 -1.78 -20.88
N ILE A 111 -4.28 -0.86 -20.35
CA ILE A 111 -4.96 -1.06 -19.06
C ILE A 111 -5.95 -2.22 -19.17
N VAL A 112 -6.74 -2.28 -20.25
CA VAL A 112 -7.70 -3.36 -20.48
C VAL A 112 -7.02 -4.72 -20.59
N ASP A 113 -5.91 -4.82 -21.33
CA ASP A 113 -5.11 -6.07 -21.41
C ASP A 113 -4.58 -6.49 -20.02
N LEU A 114 -4.04 -5.56 -19.23
CA LEU A 114 -3.55 -5.85 -17.88
C LEU A 114 -4.68 -6.24 -16.92
N GLN A 115 -5.85 -5.62 -17.03
CA GLN A 115 -7.05 -5.97 -16.26
C GLN A 115 -7.54 -7.38 -16.60
N SER A 116 -7.58 -7.72 -17.89
CA SER A 116 -7.93 -9.07 -18.35
C SER A 116 -6.97 -10.12 -17.78
N ARG A 117 -5.66 -9.89 -17.89
CA ARG A 117 -4.63 -10.78 -17.31
C ARG A 117 -4.78 -10.92 -15.78
N ASN A 118 -5.11 -9.83 -15.09
CA ASN A 118 -5.37 -9.86 -13.65
C ASN A 118 -6.58 -10.75 -13.32
N ALA A 119 -7.68 -10.58 -14.05
CA ALA A 119 -8.91 -11.34 -13.86
C ALA A 119 -8.68 -12.84 -14.09
N SER A 120 -8.02 -13.22 -15.19
CA SER A 120 -7.68 -14.62 -15.47
C SER A 120 -6.81 -15.24 -14.38
N LEU A 121 -5.80 -14.49 -13.88
CA LEU A 121 -4.93 -14.99 -12.82
C LEU A 121 -5.69 -15.18 -11.50
N ARG A 122 -6.61 -14.28 -11.16
CA ARG A 122 -7.48 -14.42 -9.99
C ARG A 122 -8.40 -15.63 -10.09
N GLN A 123 -8.97 -15.89 -11.27
CA GLN A 123 -9.80 -17.08 -11.51
C GLN A 123 -8.99 -18.37 -11.34
N GLN A 124 -7.77 -18.43 -11.88
CA GLN A 124 -6.88 -19.58 -11.69
C GLN A 124 -6.55 -19.82 -10.21
N ILE A 125 -6.21 -18.76 -9.47
CA ILE A 125 -5.93 -18.85 -8.03
C ILE A 125 -7.16 -19.35 -7.27
N ALA A 126 -8.35 -18.83 -7.58
CA ALA A 126 -9.59 -19.24 -6.92
C ALA A 126 -9.92 -20.71 -7.19
N ALA A 127 -9.80 -21.15 -8.45
CA ALA A 127 -10.03 -22.55 -8.84
C ALA A 127 -9.05 -23.49 -8.12
N THR A 128 -7.77 -23.13 -8.08
CA THR A 128 -6.74 -23.94 -7.44
C THR A 128 -6.94 -24.03 -5.92
N LYS A 129 -7.33 -22.93 -5.28
CA LYS A 129 -7.68 -22.95 -3.84
C LYS A 129 -8.89 -23.83 -3.55
N ALA A 130 -9.90 -23.81 -4.43
CA ALA A 130 -11.08 -24.65 -4.28
C ALA A 130 -10.73 -26.14 -4.43
N GLN A 131 -9.86 -26.50 -5.38
CA GLN A 131 -9.35 -27.87 -5.53
C GLN A 131 -8.60 -28.33 -4.28
N ILE A 132 -7.65 -27.53 -3.78
CA ILE A 132 -6.90 -27.85 -2.55
C ILE A 132 -7.84 -28.05 -1.36
N ALA A 133 -8.90 -27.24 -1.24
CA ALA A 133 -9.87 -27.39 -0.16
C ALA A 133 -10.74 -28.66 -0.28
N GLN A 134 -10.96 -29.17 -1.49
CA GLN A 134 -11.67 -30.44 -1.72
C GLN A 134 -10.77 -31.65 -1.47
N GLU A 135 -9.46 -31.50 -1.69
CA GLU A 135 -8.46 -32.56 -1.51
C GLU A 135 -7.88 -32.62 -0.08
N ALA A 136 -8.13 -31.60 0.75
CA ALA A 136 -7.75 -31.58 2.16
C ALA A 136 -8.75 -32.43 2.98
N PRO A 137 -8.32 -33.56 3.60
CA PRO A 137 -9.17 -34.44 4.38
C PRO A 137 -9.68 -33.84 5.70
#